data_AF-O59262-F1
#
_entry.id   AF-O59262-F1
#
_cell.length_a   1.000
_cell.length_b   1.000
_cell.length_c   1.000
_cell.angle_alpha   90.00
_cell.angle_beta   90.00
_cell.angle_gamma   90.00
#
_symmetry.space_group_name_H-M   'P 1'
#
loop_
_entity.id
_entity.type
_entity.pdbx_description
1 polymer ?
#
loop_
_entity_poly.entity_id
_entity_poly.type
_entity_poly.pdbx_seq_one_letter_code
_entity_poly.pdbx_strand_id
1 'polypeptide(L)'
;MYTIQYIAIIVILTLMIYAFFRHKKGKLELSDLITWEAFFIVLLIIALAPLRISIEIKRIFGLGRGLDALFVLTIGLTYILLFKLYLDIDKIEREITELNRKISIRLKELEDEIERKP
;
A
#
# COMPACT_ATOMS: atom_id res chain seq x y z
N MET A 1 -18.81 7.15 -24.54
CA MET A 1 -19.72 6.57 -23.53
C MET A 1 -19.06 6.67 -22.17
N TYR A 2 -19.70 7.34 -21.20
CA TYR A 2 -19.14 7.60 -19.87
C TYR A 2 -19.26 6.41 -18.89
N THR A 3 -19.70 5.25 -19.37
CA THR A 3 -19.99 4.07 -18.54
C THR A 3 -18.80 3.63 -17.69
N ILE A 4 -17.59 3.62 -18.27
CA ILE A 4 -16.35 3.26 -17.57
C ILE A 4 -16.03 4.28 -16.47
N GLN A 5 -16.31 5.56 -16.71
CA GLN A 5 -16.06 6.63 -15.74
C GLN A 5 -16.95 6.48 -14.50
N TYR A 6 -18.25 6.19 -14.68
CA TYR A 6 -19.17 5.96 -13.57
C TYR A 6 -18.81 4.72 -12.76
N ILE A 7 -18.41 3.63 -13.44
CA ILE A 7 -17.94 2.42 -12.76
C ILE A 7 -16.70 2.73 -11.91
N ALA A 8 -15.72 3.46 -12.45
CA ALA A 8 -14.52 3.84 -11.71
C ALA A 8 -14.85 4.67 -10.46
N ILE A 9 -15.75 5.65 -10.58
CA ILE A 9 -16.19 6.48 -9.44
C ILE A 9 -16.87 5.62 -8.36
N ILE A 10 -17.79 4.72 -8.73
CA ILE A 10 -18.48 3.84 -7.78
C ILE A 10 -17.48 2.94 -7.03
N VAL A 11 -16.51 2.38 -7.75
CA VAL A 11 -15.46 1.54 -7.15
C VAL A 11 -14.63 2.35 -6.16
N ILE A 12 -14.17 3.56 -6.53
CA ILE A 12 -13.38 4.43 -5.64
C ILE A 12 -14.17 4.77 -4.38
N LEU A 13 -15.44 5.16 -4.51
CA LEU A 13 -16.30 5.47 -3.36
C LEU A 13 -16.51 4.25 -2.45
N THR A 14 -16.67 3.06 -3.03
CA THR A 14 -16.80 1.82 -2.25
C THR A 14 -15.52 1.52 -1.46
N LEU A 15 -14.34 1.75 -2.05
CA LEU A 15 -13.06 1.57 -1.40
C LEU A 15 -12.82 2.58 -0.26
N MET A 16 -13.19 3.85 -0.45
CA MET A 16 -13.14 4.87 0.62
C MET A 16 -14.03 4.45 1.81
N ILE A 17 -15.27 4.05 1.53
CA ILE A 17 -16.20 3.57 2.58
C ILE A 17 -15.60 2.36 3.32
N TYR A 18 -14.99 1.42 2.59
CA TYR A 18 -14.35 0.25 3.18
C TYR A 18 -13.16 0.62 4.07
N ALA A 19 -12.30 1.54 3.63
CA ALA A 19 -11.16 2.03 4.41
C ALA A 19 -11.64 2.67 5.73
N PHE A 20 -12.68 3.51 5.65
CA PHE A 20 -13.31 4.12 6.82
C PHE A 20 -13.88 3.08 7.79
N PHE A 21 -14.59 2.06 7.30
CA PHE A 21 -15.10 0.97 8.14
C PHE A 21 -13.98 0.17 8.81
N ARG A 22 -12.84 -0.01 8.14
CA ARG A 22 -11.71 -0.76 8.68
C ARG A 22 -10.95 0.03 9.75
N HIS A 23 -10.90 1.37 9.64
CA HIS A 23 -10.44 2.25 10.72
C HIS A 23 -11.38 2.20 11.93
N LYS A 24 -12.71 2.28 11.71
CA LYS A 24 -13.69 2.18 12.81
C LYS A 24 -13.60 0.86 13.59
N LYS A 25 -13.13 -0.22 12.96
CA LYS A 25 -12.88 -1.53 13.60
C LYS A 25 -11.54 -1.62 14.35
N GLY A 26 -10.79 -0.53 14.46
CA GLY A 26 -9.48 -0.49 15.12
C GLY A 26 -8.38 -1.25 14.38
N LYS A 27 -8.61 -1.63 13.12
CA LYS A 27 -7.67 -2.44 12.31
C LYS A 27 -6.76 -1.59 11.41
N LEU A 28 -6.91 -0.26 11.46
CA LEU A 28 -6.09 0.70 10.71
C LEU A 28 -5.80 1.88 11.63
N GLU A 29 -4.53 2.26 11.70
CA GLU A 29 -4.12 3.48 12.38
C GLU A 29 -4.66 4.71 11.63
N LEU A 30 -4.81 5.83 12.34
CA LEU A 30 -5.32 7.07 11.74
C LEU A 30 -4.41 7.59 10.61
N SER A 31 -3.09 7.39 10.77
CA SER A 31 -2.09 7.72 9.74
C SER A 31 -2.32 6.96 8.43
N ASP A 32 -2.61 5.66 8.54
CA ASP A 32 -2.87 4.82 7.37
C ASP A 32 -4.18 5.23 6.68
N LEU A 33 -5.23 5.51 7.45
CA LEU A 33 -6.49 6.00 6.89
C LEU A 33 -6.27 7.30 6.09
N ILE A 34 -5.59 8.30 6.67
CA ILE A 34 -5.34 9.58 6.00
C ILE A 34 -4.56 9.36 4.70
N THR A 35 -3.56 8.48 4.71
CA THR A 35 -2.76 8.16 3.52
C THR A 35 -3.62 7.54 2.42
N TRP A 36 -4.48 6.57 2.75
CA TRP A 36 -5.35 5.91 1.79
C TRP A 36 -6.47 6.83 1.27
N GLU A 37 -7.08 7.63 2.14
CA GLU A 37 -8.09 8.62 1.74
C GLU A 37 -7.49 9.67 0.80
N ALA A 38 -6.30 10.20 1.10
CA ALA A 38 -5.60 11.12 0.21
C ALA A 38 -5.33 10.49 -1.17
N PHE A 39 -4.92 9.22 -1.21
CA PHE A 39 -4.72 8.49 -2.45
C PHE A 39 -6.02 8.32 -3.25
N PHE A 40 -7.13 7.93 -2.60
CA PHE A 40 -8.42 7.78 -3.27
C PHE A 40 -8.98 9.11 -3.78
N ILE A 41 -8.76 10.22 -3.06
CA ILE A 41 -9.14 11.56 -3.52
C ILE A 41 -8.42 11.92 -4.82
N VAL A 42 -7.12 11.63 -4.93
CA VAL A 42 -6.36 11.86 -6.17
C VAL A 42 -6.94 11.03 -7.32
N LEU A 43 -7.26 9.75 -7.09
CA LEU A 43 -7.90 8.91 -8.10
C LEU A 43 -9.29 9.41 -8.49
N LEU A 44 -10.07 9.92 -7.55
CA LEU A 44 -11.39 10.49 -7.82
C LEU A 44 -11.29 11.73 -8.70
N ILE A 45 -10.34 12.62 -8.43
CA ILE A 45 -10.07 13.80 -9.27
C ILE A 45 -9.71 13.37 -10.71
N ILE A 46 -8.87 12.33 -10.83
CA ILE A 46 -8.50 11.73 -12.13
C ILE A 46 -9.73 11.18 -12.86
N ALA A 47 -10.59 10.47 -12.15
CA ALA A 47 -11.81 9.90 -12.70
C ALA A 47 -12.86 10.94 -13.09
N LEU A 48 -12.92 12.10 -12.42
CA LEU A 48 -13.90 13.15 -12.74
C LEU A 48 -13.57 13.91 -14.03
N ALA A 49 -12.29 14.09 -14.36
CA ALA A 49 -11.86 14.85 -15.54
C ALA A 49 -10.74 14.16 -16.36
N PRO A 50 -10.98 12.94 -16.88
CA PRO A 50 -9.94 12.14 -17.52
C PRO A 50 -9.34 12.81 -18.76
N LEU A 51 -10.16 13.55 -19.53
CA LEU A 51 -9.70 14.22 -20.75
C LEU A 51 -8.78 15.41 -20.44
N ARG A 52 -9.12 16.23 -19.44
CA ARG A 52 -8.33 17.40 -19.05
C ARG A 52 -6.98 16.97 -18.48
N ILE A 53 -7.00 15.95 -17.61
CA ILE A 53 -5.79 15.43 -16.96
C ILE A 53 -4.87 14.76 -17.98
N SER A 54 -5.42 14.02 -18.93
CA SER A 54 -4.65 13.45 -20.05
C SER A 54 -3.92 14.54 -20.87
N ILE A 55 -4.56 15.69 -21.12
CA ILE A 55 -3.94 16.81 -21.86
C ILE A 55 -2.81 17.45 -21.05
N GLU A 56 -3.02 17.71 -19.76
CA GLU A 56 -1.98 18.30 -18.91
C GLU A 56 -0.77 17.37 -18.74
N ILE A 57 -1.01 16.07 -18.51
CA ILE A 57 0.07 15.07 -18.42
C ILE A 57 0.83 14.99 -19.75
N LYS A 58 0.12 15.01 -20.90
CA LYS A 58 0.76 15.06 -22.21
C LYS A 58 1.70 16.27 -22.35
N ARG A 59 1.30 17.44 -21.85
CA ARG A 59 2.11 18.67 -21.93
C ARG A 59 3.40 18.59 -21.11
N ILE A 60 3.35 17.92 -19.96
CA ILE A 60 4.51 17.76 -19.06
C ILE A 60 5.45 16.66 -19.58
N PHE A 61 4.92 15.50 -19.96
CA PHE A 61 5.70 14.30 -20.27
C PHE A 61 6.02 14.12 -21.76
N GLY A 62 5.40 14.89 -22.65
CA GLY A 62 5.70 14.87 -24.09
C GLY A 62 5.26 13.62 -24.86
N LEU A 63 4.53 12.69 -24.22
CA LEU A 63 4.07 11.46 -24.85
C LEU A 63 2.82 11.70 -25.73
N GLY A 64 2.78 11.09 -26.91
CA GLY A 64 1.76 11.35 -27.95
C GLY A 64 0.31 11.15 -27.49
N ARG A 65 0.08 10.25 -26.53
CA ARG A 65 -1.20 9.98 -25.88
C ARG A 65 -1.06 10.17 -24.38
N GLY A 66 -1.86 11.05 -23.77
CA GLY A 66 -1.79 11.32 -22.33
C GLY A 66 -2.16 10.11 -21.46
N LEU A 67 -2.89 9.13 -22.01
CA LEU A 67 -3.16 7.85 -21.37
C LEU A 67 -1.88 7.02 -21.19
N ASP A 68 -1.01 6.98 -22.20
CA ASP A 68 0.23 6.19 -22.14
C ASP A 68 1.20 6.76 -21.09
N ALA A 69 1.24 8.09 -20.95
CA ALA A 69 1.98 8.76 -19.89
C ALA A 69 1.48 8.40 -18.49
N LEU A 70 0.15 8.38 -18.31
CA LEU A 70 -0.47 7.95 -17.05
C LEU A 70 -0.14 6.49 -16.74
N PHE A 71 -0.14 5.61 -17.74
CA PHE A 71 0.26 4.21 -17.56
C PHE A 71 1.72 4.08 -17.15
N VAL A 72 2.65 4.74 -17.83
CA VAL A 72 4.09 4.70 -17.48
C VAL A 72 4.30 5.20 -16.05
N LEU A 73 3.65 6.30 -15.67
CA LEU A 73 3.72 6.83 -14.30
C LEU A 73 3.15 5.84 -13.27
N THR A 74 1.98 5.27 -13.55
CA THR A 74 1.32 4.33 -12.63
C THR A 74 2.14 3.07 -12.45
N ILE A 75 2.70 2.53 -13.53
CA ILE A 75 3.58 1.35 -13.50
C ILE A 75 4.84 1.69 -12.69
N GLY A 76 5.47 2.84 -12.95
CA GLY A 76 6.65 3.28 -12.20
C GLY A 76 6.39 3.45 -10.71
N LEU A 77 5.30 4.13 -10.35
CA LEU A 77 4.86 4.29 -8.95
C LEU A 77 4.58 2.93 -8.30
N THR A 78 3.91 2.02 -9.02
CA THR A 78 3.60 0.68 -8.51
C THR A 78 4.89 -0.10 -8.24
N TYR A 79 5.87 -0.03 -9.12
CA TYR A 79 7.18 -0.66 -8.89
C TYR A 79 7.89 -0.13 -7.65
N ILE A 80 7.86 1.19 -7.42
CA ILE A 80 8.43 1.81 -6.21
C ILE A 80 7.71 1.30 -4.95
N LEU A 81 6.38 1.21 -4.99
CA LEU A 81 5.58 0.68 -3.87
C LEU A 81 5.85 -0.81 -3.62
N LEU A 82 5.97 -1.61 -4.68
CA LEU A 82 6.33 -3.03 -4.58
C LEU A 82 7.75 -3.21 -4.02
N PHE A 83 8.69 -2.36 -4.43
CA PHE A 83 10.04 -2.38 -3.90
C PHE A 83 10.06 -2.04 -2.41
N LYS A 84 9.31 -1.01 -1.99
CA LYS A 84 9.14 -0.69 -0.56
C LYS A 84 8.55 -1.87 0.22
N LEU A 85 7.49 -2.50 -0.31
CA LEU A 85 6.89 -3.68 0.30
C LEU A 85 7.88 -4.83 0.44
N TYR A 86 8.72 -5.07 -0.57
CA TYR A 86 9.78 -6.07 -0.51
C TYR A 86 10.79 -5.79 0.62
N LEU A 87 11.22 -4.52 0.79
CA LEU A 87 12.11 -4.14 1.88
C LEU A 87 11.47 -4.31 3.26
N ASP A 88 10.17 -3.99 3.39
CA ASP A 88 9.43 -4.20 4.63
C ASP A 88 9.31 -5.69 4.97
N ILE A 89 9.11 -6.56 3.96
CA ILE A 89 9.11 -8.02 4.13
C ILE A 89 10.48 -8.53 4.57
N ASP A 90 11.59 -8.10 3.92
CA ASP A 90 12.95 -8.50 4.30
C ASP A 90 13.27 -8.13 5.74
N LYS A 91 12.86 -6.92 6.17
CA LYS A 91 13.01 -6.48 7.55
C LYS A 91 12.26 -7.39 8.53
N ILE A 92 11.00 -7.72 8.23
CA ILE A 92 10.19 -8.61 9.07
C ILE A 92 10.83 -10.01 9.16
N GLU A 93 11.35 -10.55 8.06
CA GLU A 93 12.01 -11.86 8.03
C GLU A 93 13.26 -11.89 8.93
N ARG A 94 14.06 -10.80 8.94
CA ARG A 94 15.19 -10.65 9.86
C ARG A 94 14.75 -10.59 11.31
N GLU A 95 13.70 -9.81 11.62
CA GLU A 95 13.15 -9.71 12.98
C GLU A 95 12.64 -11.06 13.50
N ILE A 96 11.95 -11.84 12.66
CA ILE A 96 11.51 -13.21 12.97
C ILE A 96 12.72 -14.12 13.26
N THR A 97 13.76 -14.03 12.43
CA THR A 97 14.98 -14.82 12.60
C THR A 97 15.68 -14.50 13.92
N GLU A 98 15.80 -13.23 14.27
CA GLU A 98 16.37 -12.81 15.55
C GLU A 98 15.51 -13.26 16.74
N LEU A 99 14.19 -13.17 16.61
CA LEU A 99 13.26 -13.61 17.64
C LEU A 99 13.38 -15.12 17.88
N ASN A 100 13.42 -15.93 16.83
CA ASN A 100 13.63 -17.38 16.93
C ASN A 100 14.95 -17.71 17.62
N ARG A 101 16.05 -17.01 17.26
CA ARG A 101 17.35 -17.21 17.93
C ARG A 101 17.29 -16.91 19.42
N LYS A 102 16.64 -15.81 19.83
CA LYS A 102 16.45 -15.46 21.24
C LYS A 102 15.63 -16.51 21.98
N ILE A 103 14.56 -17.00 21.36
CA ILE A 103 13.71 -18.07 21.92
C ILE A 103 14.52 -19.36 22.09
N SER A 104 15.28 -19.80 21.09
CA SER A 104 16.10 -21.02 21.18
C SER A 104 17.16 -20.95 22.27
N ILE A 105 17.84 -19.81 22.41
CA ILE A 105 18.82 -19.59 23.49
C ILE A 105 18.11 -19.66 24.85
N ARG A 106 16.98 -18.96 25.01
CA ARG A 106 16.23 -18.93 26.26
C ARG A 106 15.69 -20.30 26.67
N LEU A 107 15.21 -21.08 25.70
CA LEU A 107 14.74 -22.45 25.94
C LEU A 107 15.88 -23.34 26.43
N LYS A 108 17.07 -23.23 25.83
CA LYS A 108 18.25 -23.98 26.26
C LYS A 108 18.71 -23.58 27.66
N GLU A 109 18.73 -22.29 27.98
CA GLU A 109 19.07 -21.80 29.34
C GLU A 109 18.12 -22.38 30.40
N LEU A 110 16.82 -22.46 30.10
CA LEU A 110 15.82 -23.04 31.00
C LEU A 110 16.01 -24.56 31.16
N GLU A 111 16.35 -25.27 30.10
CA GLU A 111 16.65 -26.70 30.14
C GLU A 111 17.89 -26.98 31.00
N ASP A 112 18.97 -26.21 30.81
CA ASP A 112 20.19 -26.28 31.62
C ASP A 112 19.92 -25.96 33.10
N GLU A 113 19.01 -25.02 33.42
CA GLU A 113 18.60 -24.72 34.80
C GLU A 113 17.81 -25.84 35.46
N ILE A 114 16.96 -26.55 34.69
CA ILE A 114 16.19 -27.70 35.18
C ILE A 114 17.12 -28.88 35.45
N GLU A 115 18.06 -29.19 34.55
CA GLU A 115 19.04 -30.27 34.73
C GLU A 115 19.98 -30.03 35.91
N ARG A 116 20.23 -28.77 36.28
CA ARG A 116 21.09 -28.40 37.42
C ARG A 116 20.38 -28.40 38.77
N LYS A 117 19.04 -28.52 38.82
CA LYS A 117 18.32 -28.69 40.09
C LYS A 117 18.37 -30.17 40.50
N PRO A 118 18.85 -30.49 41.72
CA PRO A 118 18.96 -31.87 42.21
C PRO A 118 17.61 -32.55 42.44
#